data_AF-A0AAW1VDN4-F1
#
_entry.id   AF-A0AAW1VDN4-F1
#
_cell.length_a   1.000
_cell.length_b   1.000
_cell.length_c   1.000
_cell.angle_alpha   90.00
_cell.angle_beta   90.00
_cell.angle_gamma   90.00
#
_symmetry.space_group_name_H-M   'P 1'
#
loop_
_entity.id
_entity.type
_entity.pdbx_description
1 polymer ?
#
loop_
_entity_poly.entity_id
_entity_poly.type
_entity_poly.pdbx_seq_one_letter_code
_entity_poly.pdbx_strand_id
1 'polypeptide(L)'
;MTTFTFGIKVPCGLFIPSLCLGAIVGRIWGIGMEQLAFYYPKNWMFTGECSTGDNCITPGLYAMVGAAAVLGGVTRMTVSLVVLMFELTGGVRYIVPLMAAAMASKWVEDALGKQGIYDAHIALNGYPFLDSKDEFQHTSLAADVMQPKRNELLCVITQDSMTVDDIETLLKETEHNGYPVVVSRKSPYLVGFVLRRDLNLSFANAKRMIEGICGESVVLFTNGNLPHNLGPPPLKLKKILDMAPINHY
;
A
#
# COMPACT_ATOMS: atom_id res chain seq x y z
N MET A 1 -14.37 23.64 -12.60
CA MET A 1 -15.32 23.05 -11.63
C MET A 1 -14.76 21.78 -10.98
N THR A 2 -14.25 20.82 -11.76
CA THR A 2 -13.68 19.55 -11.25
C THR A 2 -12.53 19.73 -10.24
N THR A 3 -11.67 20.74 -10.45
CA THR A 3 -10.61 21.11 -9.49
C THR A 3 -11.16 21.61 -8.17
N PHE A 4 -12.20 22.45 -8.19
CA PHE A 4 -12.86 22.96 -7.00
C PHE A 4 -13.59 21.86 -6.23
N THR A 5 -14.26 20.94 -6.93
CA THR A 5 -14.98 19.83 -6.27
C THR A 5 -14.05 18.80 -5.63
N PHE A 6 -12.84 18.62 -6.17
CA PHE A 6 -11.85 17.70 -5.60
C PHE A 6 -11.29 18.19 -4.25
N GLY A 7 -11.21 19.50 -4.04
CA GLY A 7 -10.74 20.10 -2.78
C GLY A 7 -11.78 20.10 -1.64
N ILE A 8 -13.01 19.66 -1.90
CA ILE A 8 -14.07 19.61 -0.89
C ILE A 8 -14.00 18.27 -0.15
N LYS A 9 -14.22 18.27 1.16
CA LYS A 9 -14.30 17.07 2.02
C LYS A 9 -15.59 16.27 1.78
N VAL A 10 -15.80 15.82 0.54
CA VAL A 10 -16.93 14.97 0.13
C VAL A 10 -16.37 13.74 -0.57
N PRO A 11 -16.85 12.53 -0.26
CA PRO A 11 -16.42 11.33 -0.98
C PRO A 11 -16.83 11.46 -2.46
N CYS A 12 -15.85 11.64 -3.35
CA CYS A 12 -16.06 11.77 -4.78
C CYS A 12 -14.99 10.99 -5.56
N GLY A 13 -15.37 10.44 -6.71
CA GLY A 13 -14.46 9.75 -7.62
C GLY A 13 -13.91 10.69 -8.70
N LEU A 14 -12.61 10.59 -8.99
CA LEU A 14 -11.95 11.35 -10.06
C LEU A 14 -12.06 10.69 -11.45
N PHE A 15 -12.54 9.45 -11.52
CA PHE A 15 -12.54 8.66 -12.76
C PHE A 15 -13.49 9.24 -13.81
N ILE A 16 -14.79 9.32 -13.49
CA ILE A 16 -15.83 9.79 -14.41
C ILE A 16 -15.55 11.20 -14.97
N PRO A 17 -15.25 12.23 -14.14
CA PRO A 17 -14.99 13.56 -14.67
C PRO A 17 -13.78 13.61 -15.62
N SER A 18 -12.73 12.83 -15.34
CA SER A 18 -11.53 12.75 -16.19
C SER A 18 -11.83 12.07 -17.53
N LEU A 19 -12.64 11.00 -17.51
CA LEU A 19 -13.14 10.34 -18.73
C LEU A 19 -13.98 11.27 -19.59
N CYS A 20 -14.93 11.98 -18.99
CA CYS A 20 -15.76 12.94 -19.72
C CYS A 20 -14.92 14.04 -20.35
N LEU A 21 -13.95 14.59 -19.63
CA LEU A 21 -13.06 15.64 -20.15
C LEU A 21 -12.23 15.12 -21.33
N GLY A 22 -11.61 13.94 -21.20
CA GLY A 22 -10.87 13.33 -22.29
C GLY A 22 -11.75 12.95 -23.49
N ALA A 23 -12.98 12.50 -23.26
CA ALA A 23 -13.94 12.20 -24.32
C ALA A 23 -14.35 13.44 -25.11
N ILE A 24 -14.58 14.56 -24.43
CA ILE A 24 -14.92 15.83 -25.08
C ILE A 24 -13.76 16.31 -25.94
N VAL A 25 -12.53 16.35 -25.39
CA VAL A 25 -11.33 16.77 -26.13
C VAL A 25 -11.06 15.85 -27.31
N GLY A 26 -11.14 14.53 -27.10
CA GLY A 26 -10.97 13.53 -28.14
C GLY A 26 -12.02 13.68 -29.25
N ARG A 27 -13.28 13.97 -28.91
CA ARG A 27 -14.34 14.18 -29.89
C ARG A 27 -14.14 15.45 -30.70
N ILE A 28 -13.72 16.55 -30.07
CA ILE A 28 -13.37 17.80 -30.76
C ILE A 28 -12.25 17.53 -31.78
N TRP A 29 -11.22 16.79 -31.37
CA TRP A 29 -10.13 16.39 -32.26
C TRP A 29 -10.61 15.50 -33.41
N GLY A 30 -11.48 14.53 -33.12
CA GLY A 30 -12.06 13.63 -34.13
C GLY A 30 -12.88 14.37 -35.19
N ILE A 31 -13.73 15.31 -34.78
CA ILE A 31 -14.50 16.16 -35.71
C ILE A 31 -13.57 17.05 -36.55
N GLY A 32 -12.54 17.63 -35.92
CA GLY A 32 -11.52 18.40 -36.64
C GLY A 32 -10.80 17.57 -37.70
N MET A 33 -10.46 16.32 -37.39
CA MET A 33 -9.80 15.40 -38.32
C MET A 33 -10.73 14.98 -39.46
N GLU A 34 -12.00 14.72 -39.16
CA GLU A 34 -13.04 14.43 -40.16
C GLU A 34 -13.20 15.60 -41.14
N GLN A 35 -13.28 16.83 -40.63
CA GLN A 35 -13.42 18.02 -41.44
C GLN A 35 -12.16 18.31 -42.27
N LEU A 36 -10.98 18.04 -41.73
CA LEU A 36 -9.71 18.17 -42.45
C LEU A 36 -9.61 17.15 -43.59
N ALA A 37 -10.00 15.91 -43.35
CA ALA A 37 -10.01 14.86 -44.37
C ALA A 37 -11.00 15.17 -45.51
N PHE A 38 -12.16 15.76 -45.19
CA PHE A 38 -13.13 16.21 -46.19
C PHE A 38 -12.58 17.34 -47.08
N TYR A 39 -11.82 18.28 -46.51
CA TYR A 39 -11.29 19.43 -47.27
C TYR A 39 -10.02 19.08 -48.08
N TYR A 40 -9.18 18.16 -47.60
CA TYR A 40 -7.94 17.74 -48.27
C TYR A 40 -7.90 16.23 -48.58
N PRO A 41 -8.80 15.69 -49.41
CA PRO A 41 -8.91 14.25 -49.67
C PRO A 41 -7.73 13.67 -50.47
N LYS A 42 -6.94 14.50 -51.16
CA LYS A 42 -5.76 14.09 -51.96
C LYS A 42 -4.44 14.12 -51.19
N ASN A 43 -4.47 14.40 -49.88
CA ASN A 43 -3.24 14.40 -49.10
C ASN A 43 -2.77 12.96 -48.88
N TRP A 44 -1.46 12.71 -48.94
CA TRP A 44 -0.87 11.37 -48.86
C TRP A 44 -1.34 10.55 -47.64
N MET A 45 -1.68 11.22 -46.54
CA MET A 45 -2.21 10.65 -45.30
C MET A 45 -3.66 10.11 -45.42
N PHE A 46 -4.49 10.67 -46.31
CA PHE A 46 -5.92 10.34 -46.44
C PHE A 46 -6.26 9.58 -47.73
N THR A 47 -5.31 9.48 -48.66
CA THR A 47 -5.55 8.96 -50.03
C THR A 47 -5.77 7.43 -50.06
N GLY A 48 -5.49 6.70 -48.96
CA GLY A 48 -5.59 5.23 -48.91
C GLY A 48 -6.76 4.65 -48.10
N GLU A 49 -7.29 5.35 -47.11
CA GLU A 49 -8.34 4.81 -46.21
C GLU A 49 -9.73 5.41 -46.44
N CYS A 50 -9.84 6.60 -47.03
CA CYS A 50 -11.13 7.28 -47.24
C CYS A 50 -11.77 7.03 -48.62
N SER A 51 -11.23 6.14 -49.45
CA SER A 51 -11.62 6.00 -50.86
C SER A 51 -12.90 5.19 -51.12
N THR A 52 -13.46 4.53 -50.11
CA THR A 52 -14.61 3.63 -50.25
C THR A 52 -15.59 3.89 -49.12
N GLY A 53 -16.60 4.75 -49.36
CA GLY A 53 -17.99 4.79 -48.85
C GLY A 53 -18.36 4.53 -47.38
N ASP A 54 -17.49 3.93 -46.57
CA ASP A 54 -17.64 3.67 -45.15
C ASP A 54 -16.98 4.80 -44.36
N ASN A 55 -17.49 5.06 -43.16
CA ASN A 55 -17.06 6.16 -42.27
C ASN A 55 -15.55 6.12 -41.98
N CYS A 56 -14.74 6.75 -42.84
CA CYS A 56 -13.28 6.75 -42.79
C CYS A 56 -12.74 7.24 -41.43
N ILE A 57 -13.41 8.25 -40.86
CA ILE A 57 -13.07 8.80 -39.55
C ILE A 57 -14.33 8.72 -38.69
N THR A 58 -14.24 8.01 -37.58
CA THR A 58 -15.33 7.92 -36.60
C THR A 58 -14.96 8.75 -35.37
N PRO A 59 -15.58 9.93 -35.15
CA PRO A 59 -15.27 10.79 -34.00
C PRO A 59 -15.44 10.09 -32.63
N GLY A 60 -16.29 9.07 -32.57
CA GLY A 60 -16.48 8.24 -31.38
C GLY A 60 -15.21 7.49 -30.95
N LEU A 61 -14.39 7.03 -31.90
CA LEU A 61 -13.13 6.36 -31.59
C LEU A 61 -12.11 7.33 -30.97
N TYR A 62 -12.00 8.54 -31.54
CA TYR A 62 -11.15 9.59 -30.99
C TYR A 62 -11.59 10.04 -29.59
N ALA A 63 -12.91 10.07 -29.34
CA ALA A 63 -13.44 10.33 -27.99
C ALA A 63 -12.98 9.25 -26.99
N MET A 64 -13.03 7.97 -27.35
CA MET A 64 -12.58 6.88 -26.47
C MET A 64 -11.07 6.93 -26.21
N VAL A 65 -10.28 7.19 -27.26
CA VAL A 65 -8.81 7.32 -27.13
C VAL A 65 -8.45 8.52 -26.26
N GLY A 66 -9.11 9.67 -26.43
CA GLY A 66 -8.92 10.85 -25.59
C GLY A 66 -9.32 10.62 -24.14
N ALA A 67 -10.42 9.91 -23.89
CA ALA A 67 -10.86 9.54 -22.55
C ALA A 67 -9.83 8.66 -21.83
N ALA A 68 -9.30 7.65 -22.53
CA ALA A 68 -8.27 6.77 -22.00
C ALA A 68 -6.94 7.51 -21.76
N ALA A 69 -6.53 8.40 -22.67
CA ALA A 69 -5.31 9.18 -22.49
C ALA A 69 -5.38 10.07 -21.24
N VAL A 70 -6.46 10.85 -21.08
CA VAL A 70 -6.62 11.74 -19.92
C VAL A 70 -6.73 10.95 -18.62
N LEU A 71 -7.51 9.88 -18.58
CA LEU A 71 -7.61 9.09 -17.34
C LEU A 71 -6.30 8.37 -17.01
N GLY A 72 -5.58 7.88 -18.02
CA GLY A 72 -4.26 7.26 -17.86
C GLY A 72 -3.26 8.22 -17.24
N GLY A 73 -3.21 9.46 -17.76
CA GLY A 73 -2.32 10.51 -17.25
C GLY A 73 -2.71 11.13 -15.90
N VAL A 74 -3.96 10.96 -15.44
CA VAL A 74 -4.38 11.43 -14.09
C VAL A 74 -4.12 10.36 -13.03
N THR A 75 -4.39 9.09 -13.37
CA THR A 75 -4.43 7.98 -12.40
C THR A 75 -3.16 7.15 -12.37
N ARG A 76 -2.25 7.28 -13.35
CA ARG A 76 -1.08 6.39 -13.57
C ARG A 76 -1.42 4.91 -13.76
N MET A 77 -2.69 4.56 -13.94
CA MET A 77 -3.13 3.19 -14.19
C MET A 77 -3.09 2.92 -15.69
N THR A 78 -2.05 2.25 -16.18
CA THR A 78 -1.90 1.99 -17.63
C THR A 78 -2.51 0.67 -18.08
N VAL A 79 -2.18 -0.43 -17.42
CA VAL A 79 -2.68 -1.77 -17.82
C VAL A 79 -4.16 -1.93 -17.49
N SER A 80 -4.56 -1.64 -16.25
CA SER A 80 -5.95 -1.81 -15.81
C SER A 80 -6.92 -0.92 -16.58
N LEU A 81 -6.49 0.28 -16.98
CA LEU A 81 -7.31 1.18 -17.78
C LEU A 81 -7.58 0.66 -19.18
N VAL A 82 -6.55 0.12 -19.84
CA VAL A 82 -6.70 -0.45 -21.18
C VAL A 82 -7.68 -1.63 -21.13
N VAL A 83 -7.58 -2.49 -20.11
CA VAL A 83 -8.50 -3.61 -19.92
C VAL A 83 -9.93 -3.11 -19.68
N LEU A 84 -10.12 -2.12 -18.81
CA LEU A 84 -11.43 -1.50 -18.58
C LEU A 84 -12.04 -0.95 -19.87
N MET A 85 -11.26 -0.21 -20.66
CA MET A 85 -11.73 0.36 -21.93
C MET A 85 -12.05 -0.72 -22.96
N PHE A 86 -11.25 -1.78 -23.02
CA PHE A 86 -11.51 -2.94 -23.84
C PHE A 86 -12.84 -3.61 -23.47
N GLU A 87 -13.08 -3.86 -22.18
CA GLU A 87 -14.33 -4.45 -21.70
C GLU A 87 -15.55 -3.58 -22.02
N LEU A 88 -15.43 -2.26 -21.83
CA LEU A 88 -16.51 -1.31 -22.11
C LEU A 88 -16.82 -1.17 -23.61
N THR A 89 -15.83 -1.35 -24.48
CA THR A 89 -16.01 -1.20 -25.94
C THR A 89 -16.36 -2.50 -26.66
N GLY A 90 -16.13 -3.65 -26.04
CA GLY A 90 -16.55 -4.96 -26.55
C GLY A 90 -15.84 -5.40 -27.84
N GLY A 91 -14.73 -4.76 -28.22
CA GLY A 91 -14.03 -5.01 -29.48
C GLY A 91 -12.51 -4.94 -29.37
N VAL A 92 -11.82 -6.04 -29.69
CA VAL A 92 -10.34 -6.14 -29.65
C VAL A 92 -9.62 -5.27 -30.69
N ARG A 93 -10.32 -4.83 -31.75
CA ARG A 93 -9.71 -4.19 -32.91
C ARG A 93 -9.10 -2.82 -32.61
N TYR A 94 -9.52 -2.17 -31.52
CA TYR A 94 -9.10 -0.81 -31.16
C TYR A 94 -8.18 -0.76 -29.92
N ILE A 95 -7.72 -1.92 -29.42
CA ILE A 95 -6.88 -1.99 -28.22
C ILE A 95 -5.49 -1.39 -28.44
N VAL A 96 -4.90 -1.58 -29.63
CA VAL A 96 -3.54 -1.13 -29.93
C VAL A 96 -3.44 0.41 -29.94
N PRO A 97 -4.34 1.17 -30.61
CA PRO A 97 -4.36 2.63 -30.50
C PRO A 97 -4.60 3.15 -29.08
N LEU A 98 -5.47 2.50 -28.31
CA LEU A 98 -5.75 2.84 -26.90
C LEU A 98 -4.50 2.67 -26.03
N MET A 99 -3.78 1.55 -26.19
CA MET A 99 -2.52 1.29 -25.48
C MET A 99 -1.44 2.30 -25.86
N ALA A 100 -1.30 2.62 -27.15
CA ALA A 100 -0.33 3.61 -27.61
C ALA A 100 -0.61 4.99 -27.01
N ALA A 101 -1.88 5.42 -26.98
CA ALA A 101 -2.27 6.69 -26.37
C ALA A 101 -2.05 6.70 -24.85
N ALA A 102 -2.38 5.62 -24.15
CA ALA A 102 -2.14 5.50 -22.71
C ALA A 102 -0.63 5.49 -22.38
N MET A 103 0.20 4.82 -23.17
CA MET A 103 1.66 4.84 -23.01
C MET A 103 2.25 6.23 -23.31
N ALA A 104 1.79 6.90 -24.36
CA ALA A 104 2.22 8.26 -24.67
C ALA A 104 1.85 9.22 -23.52
N SER A 105 0.64 9.10 -22.98
CA SER A 105 0.25 9.89 -21.81
C SER A 105 1.10 9.56 -20.59
N LYS A 106 1.41 8.29 -20.34
CA LYS A 106 2.31 7.87 -19.26
C LYS A 106 3.69 8.51 -19.41
N TRP A 107 4.26 8.52 -20.62
CA TRP A 107 5.59 9.11 -20.85
C TRP A 107 5.60 10.62 -20.61
N VAL A 108 4.58 11.32 -21.09
CA VAL A 108 4.42 12.76 -20.83
C VAL A 108 4.26 13.01 -19.33
N GLU A 109 3.51 12.17 -18.64
CA GLU A 109 3.31 12.28 -17.21
C GLU A 109 4.61 12.00 -16.42
N ASP A 110 5.34 10.93 -16.76
CA ASP A 110 6.61 10.59 -16.13
C ASP A 110 7.66 11.69 -16.34
N ALA A 111 7.57 12.44 -17.46
CA ALA A 111 8.40 13.61 -17.71
C ALA A 111 8.01 14.84 -16.88
N LEU A 112 6.71 15.01 -16.59
CA LEU A 112 6.20 16.14 -15.80
C LEU A 112 6.34 15.93 -14.28
N GLY A 113 6.35 14.68 -13.82
CA GLY A 113 6.53 14.37 -12.41
C GLY A 113 6.51 12.86 -12.11
N LYS A 114 6.89 12.50 -10.88
CA LYS A 114 6.99 11.08 -10.46
C LYS A 114 5.76 10.52 -9.75
N GLN A 115 4.80 11.37 -9.36
CA GLN A 115 3.66 10.99 -8.51
C GLN A 115 2.32 11.21 -9.21
N GLY A 116 1.41 10.23 -9.08
CA GLY A 116 0.03 10.37 -9.54
C GLY A 116 -0.80 11.21 -8.56
N ILE A 117 -2.04 11.55 -8.92
CA ILE A 117 -2.91 12.34 -8.03
C ILE A 117 -3.19 11.63 -6.69
N TYR A 118 -3.27 10.30 -6.71
CA TYR A 118 -3.50 9.48 -5.52
C TYR A 118 -2.26 9.45 -4.62
N ASP A 119 -1.08 9.24 -5.20
CA ASP A 119 0.19 9.20 -4.46
C ASP A 119 0.48 10.57 -3.83
N ALA A 120 0.24 11.65 -4.58
CA ALA A 120 0.36 13.01 -4.07
C ALA A 120 -0.59 13.28 -2.90
N HIS A 121 -1.83 12.78 -2.95
CA HIS A 121 -2.78 12.92 -1.85
C HIS A 121 -2.39 12.12 -0.60
N ILE A 122 -1.79 10.93 -0.77
CA ILE A 122 -1.25 10.14 0.34
C ILE A 122 -0.11 10.90 1.02
N ALA A 123 0.83 11.43 0.23
CA ALA A 123 1.96 12.22 0.73
C ALA A 123 1.51 13.50 1.44
N LEU A 124 0.52 14.22 0.88
CA LEU A 124 -0.04 15.43 1.48
C LEU A 124 -0.73 15.19 2.83
N ASN A 125 -1.35 14.01 3.00
CA ASN A 125 -1.97 13.64 4.28
C ASN A 125 -0.98 13.05 5.30
N GLY A 126 0.30 12.88 4.92
CA GLY A 126 1.33 12.35 5.80
C GLY A 126 1.13 10.89 6.19
N TYR A 127 0.41 10.11 5.37
CA TYR A 127 0.24 8.68 5.64
C TYR A 127 1.55 7.94 5.37
N PRO A 128 1.98 7.03 6.27
CA PRO A 128 3.16 6.21 6.05
C PRO A 128 2.85 5.15 4.99
N PHE A 129 3.18 5.45 3.73
CA PHE A 129 3.06 4.55 2.60
C PHE A 129 4.46 4.18 2.09
N LEU A 130 4.72 2.88 1.95
CA LEU A 130 5.98 2.37 1.42
C LEU A 130 5.79 2.10 -0.08
N ASP A 131 6.31 2.99 -0.93
CA ASP A 131 6.24 2.77 -2.36
C ASP A 131 7.29 1.74 -2.79
N SER A 132 6.84 0.68 -3.46
CA SER A 132 7.69 -0.31 -4.13
C SER A 132 8.53 0.26 -5.27
N LYS A 133 8.18 1.44 -5.78
CA LYS A 133 8.84 2.11 -6.92
C LYS A 133 9.94 3.07 -6.49
N ASP A 134 10.04 3.39 -5.20
CA ASP A 134 11.07 4.29 -4.71
C ASP A 134 12.42 3.55 -4.70
N GLU A 135 13.28 3.90 -5.66
CA GLU A 135 14.70 3.58 -5.61
C GLU A 135 15.36 4.41 -4.51
N PHE A 136 15.38 3.88 -3.30
CA PHE A 136 16.30 4.35 -2.29
C PHE A 136 17.72 4.12 -2.82
N GLN A 137 18.52 5.18 -2.93
CA GLN A 137 19.96 5.01 -3.11
C GLN A 137 20.44 4.09 -1.98
N HIS A 138 21.01 2.94 -2.34
CA HIS A 138 21.31 1.79 -1.46
C HIS A 138 22.36 2.08 -0.35
N THR A 139 22.49 3.31 0.11
CA THR A 139 23.47 3.74 1.11
C THR A 139 22.97 3.57 2.55
N SER A 140 21.68 3.34 2.77
CA SER A 140 21.10 3.21 4.11
C SER A 140 21.21 1.76 4.62
N LEU A 141 21.87 1.56 5.75
CA LEU A 141 21.92 0.26 6.41
C LEU A 141 20.70 0.09 7.31
N ALA A 142 20.26 -1.15 7.54
CA ALA A 142 19.19 -1.44 8.51
C ALA A 142 19.51 -0.88 9.91
N ALA A 143 20.80 -0.80 10.27
CA ALA A 143 21.29 -0.21 11.51
C ALA A 143 21.00 1.29 11.65
N ASP A 144 20.81 2.01 10.53
CA ASP A 144 20.54 3.45 10.53
C ASP A 144 19.06 3.76 10.81
N VAL A 145 18.17 2.82 10.49
CA VAL A 145 16.72 2.97 10.59
C VAL A 145 16.13 2.24 11.80
N MET A 146 16.82 1.22 12.31
CA MET A 146 16.34 0.45 13.45
C MET A 146 16.16 1.33 14.71
N GLN A 147 15.14 0.99 15.49
CA GLN A 147 14.92 1.53 16.83
C GLN A 147 14.96 0.39 17.84
N PRO A 148 15.56 0.58 19.03
CA PRO A 148 16.21 1.79 19.53
C PRO A 148 17.55 2.09 18.84
N LYS A 149 17.99 3.35 18.88
CA LYS A 149 19.33 3.72 18.39
C LYS A 149 20.41 3.05 19.25
N ARG A 150 21.64 2.93 18.75
CA ARG A 150 22.76 2.21 19.41
C ARG A 150 22.99 2.47 20.91
N ASN A 151 22.54 3.61 21.44
CA ASN A 151 22.72 4.01 22.85
C ASN A 151 21.44 3.93 23.70
N GLU A 152 20.32 3.50 23.14
CA GLU A 152 19.04 3.38 23.83
C GLU A 152 18.77 1.91 24.20
N LEU A 153 18.21 1.71 25.39
CA LEU A 153 17.90 0.37 25.90
C LEU A 153 16.61 -0.14 25.23
N LEU A 154 16.69 -1.31 24.62
CA LEU A 154 15.52 -2.00 24.07
C LEU A 154 14.65 -2.54 25.21
N CYS A 155 13.36 -2.22 25.19
CA CYS A 155 12.37 -2.85 26.05
C CYS A 155 12.18 -4.32 25.65
N VAL A 156 12.80 -5.22 26.42
CA VAL A 156 12.77 -6.67 26.18
C VAL A 156 12.03 -7.39 27.31
N ILE A 157 11.38 -8.50 26.96
CA ILE A 157 10.78 -9.42 27.93
C ILE A 157 11.67 -10.66 28.04
N THR A 158 11.93 -11.15 29.26
CA THR A 158 12.71 -12.38 29.44
C THR A 158 11.82 -13.62 29.39
N GLN A 159 12.34 -14.75 28.95
CA GLN A 159 11.57 -16.00 28.83
C GLN A 159 11.05 -16.57 30.17
N ASP A 160 11.73 -16.32 31.29
CA ASP A 160 11.49 -17.01 32.57
C ASP A 160 11.76 -16.20 33.86
N SER A 161 12.17 -14.93 33.77
CA SER A 161 12.58 -14.15 34.94
C SER A 161 11.65 -13.00 35.36
N MET A 162 10.67 -12.64 34.51
CA MET A 162 9.76 -11.53 34.79
C MET A 162 8.43 -12.02 35.37
N THR A 163 7.90 -11.26 36.33
CA THR A 163 6.58 -11.50 36.92
C THR A 163 5.47 -10.85 36.10
N VAL A 164 4.21 -11.20 36.39
CA VAL A 164 3.05 -10.57 35.75
C VAL A 164 3.04 -9.06 36.03
N ASP A 165 3.34 -8.63 37.26
CA ASP A 165 3.39 -7.21 37.62
C ASP A 165 4.51 -6.46 36.89
N ASP A 166 5.68 -7.08 36.70
CA ASP A 166 6.77 -6.46 35.94
C ASP A 166 6.35 -6.19 34.49
N ILE A 167 5.65 -7.16 33.86
CA ILE A 167 5.18 -7.01 32.48
C ILE A 167 4.02 -6.02 32.43
N GLU A 168 3.07 -6.04 33.37
CA GLU A 168 1.99 -5.05 33.42
C GLU A 168 2.53 -3.63 33.62
N THR A 169 3.60 -3.47 34.42
CA THR A 169 4.29 -2.19 34.60
C THR A 169 4.99 -1.76 33.32
N LEU A 170 5.71 -2.66 32.66
CA LEU A 170 6.32 -2.41 31.34
C LEU A 170 5.28 -1.96 30.31
N LEU A 171 4.11 -2.62 30.29
CA LEU A 171 3.01 -2.24 29.41
C LEU A 171 2.45 -0.85 29.76
N LYS A 172 2.41 -0.45 31.03
CA LYS A 172 1.97 0.90 31.42
C LYS A 172 2.98 1.99 31.05
N GLU A 173 4.27 1.69 31.14
CA GLU A 173 5.35 2.65 30.90
C GLU A 173 5.66 2.87 29.40
N THR A 174 5.33 1.89 28.55
CA THR A 174 5.69 1.92 27.13
C THR A 174 4.46 1.91 26.21
N GLU A 175 4.54 2.58 25.06
CA GLU A 175 3.48 2.63 24.04
C GLU A 175 3.68 1.64 22.89
N HIS A 176 4.68 0.76 22.99
CA HIS A 176 4.99 -0.20 21.92
C HIS A 176 3.90 -1.26 21.76
N ASN A 177 3.61 -1.62 20.50
CA ASN A 177 2.58 -2.61 20.17
C ASN A 177 3.06 -4.08 20.29
N GLY A 178 4.36 -4.29 20.50
CA GLY A 178 4.92 -5.61 20.72
C GLY A 178 6.35 -5.54 21.25
N TYR A 179 6.81 -6.66 21.79
CA TYR A 179 8.07 -6.76 22.52
C TYR A 179 8.81 -8.03 22.10
N PRO A 180 10.12 -7.94 21.85
CA PRO A 180 10.95 -9.12 21.66
C PRO A 180 11.17 -9.87 22.98
N VAL A 181 11.09 -11.20 22.91
CA VAL A 181 11.34 -12.10 24.04
C VAL A 181 12.76 -12.64 23.92
N VAL A 182 13.57 -12.48 24.97
CA VAL A 182 14.97 -12.91 25.02
C VAL A 182 15.23 -13.93 26.13
N VAL A 183 16.32 -14.69 26.00
CA VAL A 183 16.73 -15.68 27.00
C VAL A 183 17.00 -15.03 28.36
N SER A 184 17.81 -13.97 28.40
CA SER A 184 18.11 -13.24 29.63
C SER A 184 18.66 -11.85 29.31
N ARG A 185 18.58 -10.90 30.25
CA ARG A 185 19.21 -9.57 30.09
C ARG A 185 20.74 -9.65 29.96
N LYS A 186 21.37 -10.68 30.54
CA LYS A 186 22.81 -10.94 30.42
C LYS A 186 23.20 -11.59 29.09
N SER A 187 22.24 -12.27 28.45
CA SER A 187 22.43 -13.05 27.24
C SER A 187 21.26 -12.78 26.30
N PRO A 188 21.31 -11.68 25.52
CA PRO A 188 20.18 -11.17 24.74
C PRO A 188 19.96 -11.96 23.44
N TYR A 189 19.88 -13.29 23.53
CA TYR A 189 19.47 -14.13 22.41
C TYR A 189 17.96 -14.03 22.24
N LEU A 190 17.51 -13.73 21.02
CA LEU A 190 16.09 -13.64 20.67
C LEU A 190 15.46 -15.04 20.64
N VAL A 191 14.36 -15.19 21.36
CA VAL A 191 13.55 -16.42 21.44
C VAL A 191 12.27 -16.29 20.63
N GLY A 192 11.74 -15.08 20.49
CA GLY A 192 10.60 -14.78 19.64
C GLY A 192 10.06 -13.37 19.87
N PHE A 193 8.86 -13.11 19.36
CA PHE A 193 8.19 -11.82 19.46
C PHE A 193 6.77 -11.99 20.02
N VAL A 194 6.32 -11.05 20.84
CA VAL A 194 4.99 -11.09 21.44
C VAL A 194 4.29 -9.74 21.27
N LEU A 195 3.02 -9.78 20.91
CA LEU A 195 2.19 -8.58 20.76
C LEU A 195 1.59 -8.14 22.10
N ARG A 196 1.51 -6.83 22.29
CA ARG A 196 0.87 -6.20 23.48
C ARG A 196 -0.57 -6.67 23.69
N ARG A 197 -1.34 -6.76 22.60
CA ARG A 197 -2.74 -7.23 22.63
C ARG A 197 -2.84 -8.64 23.21
N ASP A 198 -1.91 -9.52 22.84
CA ASP A 198 -1.95 -10.92 23.22
C ASP A 198 -1.52 -11.09 24.69
N LEU A 199 -0.57 -10.29 25.16
CA LEU A 199 -0.23 -10.19 26.58
C LEU A 199 -1.45 -9.77 27.41
N ASN A 200 -2.09 -8.65 27.07
CA ASN A 200 -3.26 -8.14 27.80
C ASN A 200 -4.41 -9.16 27.84
N LEU A 201 -4.72 -9.80 26.71
CA LEU A 201 -5.74 -10.85 26.64
C LEU A 201 -5.35 -12.07 27.48
N SER A 202 -4.09 -12.48 27.42
CA SER A 202 -3.61 -13.63 28.18
C SER A 202 -3.65 -13.39 29.69
N PHE A 203 -3.29 -12.20 30.17
CA PHE A 203 -3.38 -11.83 31.58
C PHE A 203 -4.83 -11.72 32.06
N ALA A 204 -5.71 -11.10 31.26
CA ALA A 204 -7.13 -11.02 31.58
C ALA A 204 -7.78 -12.41 31.68
N ASN A 205 -7.41 -13.33 30.79
CA ASN A 205 -7.89 -14.71 30.81
C ASN A 205 -7.28 -15.52 31.96
N ALA A 206 -5.99 -15.34 32.24
CA ALA A 206 -5.28 -16.02 33.32
C ALA A 206 -5.89 -15.70 34.70
N LYS A 207 -6.15 -14.41 34.97
CA LYS A 207 -6.79 -13.96 36.22
C LYS A 207 -8.22 -14.50 36.40
N ARG A 208 -8.90 -14.89 35.32
CA ARG A 208 -10.26 -15.46 35.37
C ARG A 208 -10.30 -16.98 35.45
N MET A 209 -9.38 -17.66 34.76
CA MET A 209 -9.45 -19.10 34.54
C MET A 209 -8.57 -19.93 35.48
N ILE A 210 -7.55 -19.32 36.11
CA ILE A 210 -6.59 -20.04 36.94
C ILE A 210 -6.62 -19.46 38.35
N GLU A 211 -7.08 -20.26 39.30
CA GLU A 211 -7.09 -19.88 40.72
C GLU A 211 -5.65 -19.79 41.25
N GLY A 212 -5.34 -18.69 41.94
CA GLY A 212 -4.05 -18.46 42.59
C GLY A 212 -2.99 -17.72 41.77
N ILE A 213 -3.29 -17.27 40.55
CA ILE A 213 -2.37 -16.36 39.82
C ILE A 213 -2.41 -14.98 40.48
N CYS A 214 -1.26 -14.52 40.95
CA CYS A 214 -1.06 -13.21 41.54
C CYS A 214 -0.06 -12.40 40.70
N GLY A 215 0.10 -11.12 41.00
CA GLY A 215 1.06 -10.25 40.33
C GLY A 215 2.51 -10.75 40.36
N GLU A 216 2.87 -11.43 41.46
CA GLU A 216 4.18 -12.07 41.67
C GLU A 216 4.36 -13.40 40.91
N SER A 217 3.33 -13.89 40.21
CA SER A 217 3.45 -15.10 39.38
C SER A 217 4.46 -14.86 38.25
N VAL A 218 5.42 -15.77 38.13
CA VAL A 218 6.43 -15.72 37.05
C VAL A 218 5.79 -16.12 35.72
N VAL A 219 6.13 -15.38 34.66
CA VAL A 219 5.67 -15.64 33.30
C VAL A 219 6.70 -16.47 32.54
N LEU A 220 6.25 -17.58 31.94
CA LEU A 220 7.07 -18.54 31.22
C LEU A 220 6.67 -18.61 29.74
N PHE A 221 7.57 -18.22 28.85
CA PHE A 221 7.37 -18.34 27.40
C PHE A 221 7.93 -19.64 26.83
N THR A 222 8.91 -20.26 27.49
CA THR A 222 9.55 -21.52 27.08
C THR A 222 9.47 -22.59 28.17
N ASN A 223 9.73 -23.85 27.81
CA ASN A 223 9.76 -24.97 28.76
C ASN A 223 11.11 -25.05 29.50
N GLY A 224 11.64 -23.92 29.97
CA GLY A 224 12.85 -23.89 30.78
C GLY A 224 12.65 -24.59 32.14
N ASN A 225 13.76 -25.09 32.72
CA ASN A 225 13.74 -25.64 34.07
C ASN A 225 13.37 -24.53 35.07
N LEU A 226 12.25 -24.69 35.76
CA LEU A 226 11.81 -23.74 36.78
C LEU A 226 12.87 -23.59 37.87
N PRO A 227 13.14 -22.37 38.35
CA PRO A 227 13.83 -22.18 39.62
C PRO A 227 13.09 -22.97 40.71
N HIS A 228 13.85 -23.75 41.46
CA HIS A 228 13.35 -24.70 42.46
C HIS A 228 12.91 -23.95 43.74
N ASN A 229 11.96 -23.01 43.64
CA ASN A 229 11.22 -22.33 44.72
C ASN A 229 10.39 -21.19 44.12
N LEU A 230 9.30 -21.49 43.42
CA LEU A 230 8.35 -20.44 43.01
C LEU A 230 7.19 -20.41 43.99
N GLY A 231 6.87 -19.22 44.49
CA GLY A 231 5.68 -18.95 45.30
C GLY A 231 4.38 -19.26 44.54
N PRO A 232 3.65 -18.26 44.02
CA PRO A 232 2.39 -18.50 43.31
C PRO A 232 2.60 -19.26 41.99
N PRO A 233 1.56 -19.96 41.48
CA PRO A 233 1.63 -20.76 40.26
C PRO A 233 2.11 -19.93 39.05
N PRO A 234 3.02 -20.47 38.22
CA PRO A 234 3.58 -19.74 37.08
C PRO A 234 2.62 -19.73 35.88
N LEU A 235 2.63 -18.63 35.13
CA LEU A 235 1.78 -18.43 33.95
C LEU A 235 2.53 -18.81 32.68
N LYS A 236 2.07 -19.87 31.98
CA LYS A 236 2.68 -20.36 30.74
C LYS A 236 2.06 -19.68 29.52
N LEU A 237 2.85 -18.87 28.81
CA LEU A 237 2.42 -18.06 27.64
C LEU A 237 3.06 -18.51 26.32
N LYS A 238 3.48 -19.78 26.20
CA LYS A 238 4.09 -20.32 24.97
C LYS A 238 3.24 -20.10 23.70
N LYS A 239 1.91 -20.14 23.81
CA LYS A 239 1.00 -20.07 22.65
C LYS A 239 0.94 -18.70 21.97
N ILE A 240 1.33 -17.63 22.67
CA ILE A 240 1.31 -16.26 22.13
C ILE A 240 2.69 -15.81 21.63
N LEU A 241 3.70 -16.67 21.74
CA LEU A 241 5.04 -16.41 21.26
C LEU A 241 5.10 -16.69 19.76
N ASP A 242 5.35 -15.63 18.99
CA ASP A 242 5.63 -15.75 17.56
C ASP A 242 7.11 -16.05 17.34
N MET A 243 7.39 -17.19 16.72
CA MET A 243 8.75 -17.64 16.37
C MET A 243 9.09 -17.36 14.90
N ALA A 244 8.19 -16.76 14.12
CA ALA A 244 8.45 -16.38 12.73
C ALA A 244 9.77 -15.61 12.50
N PRO A 245 10.23 -14.72 13.42
CA PRO A 245 11.51 -14.03 13.24
C PRO A 245 12.75 -14.93 13.19
N ILE A 246 12.63 -16.20 13.61
CA ILE A 246 13.76 -17.14 13.78
C ILE A 246 13.75 -18.22 12.69
N ASN A 247 12.59 -18.57 12.14
CA ASN A 247 12.43 -19.68 11.20
C ASN A 247 12.82 -19.38 9.74
N HIS A 248 13.37 -18.19 9.45
CA HIS A 248 13.77 -17.77 8.10
C HIS A 248 15.30 -17.84 7.84
N TYR A 249 16.04 -18.55 8.68
CA TYR A 249 17.45 -18.88 8.45
C TYR A 249 17.67 -20.38 8.29
#